data_AF-A0A925QAV5-F1
#
_entry.id   AF-A0A925QAV5-F1
#
_cell.length_a   1.000
_cell.length_b   1.000
_cell.length_c   1.000
_cell.angle_alpha   90.00
_cell.angle_beta   90.00
_cell.angle_gamma   90.00
#
_symmetry.space_group_name_H-M   'P 1'
#
loop_
_entity.id
_entity.type
_entity.pdbx_description
1 polymer ?
#
loop_
_entity_poly.entity_id
_entity_poly.type
_entity_poly.pdbx_seq_one_letter_code
_entity_poly.pdbx_strand_id
1 'polypeptide(L)'
;MESTAVWESEELELMNSVATNGEDKDHAGQTTNTIKNLRDLTLRLLREVQSIGEVHTVDLEGGLDFYSEVSRFEVDLIKRALLQTAGHQGRAAKLLNLKVTTLNSKIKHYNLSLSAFADGYPLVQASEIVTRQQA
;
A
#
# COMPACT_ATOMS: atom_id res chain seq x y z
N MET A 1 -42.87 -4.98 -42.88
CA MET A 1 -41.58 -4.73 -42.22
C MET A 1 -41.90 -4.49 -40.76
N GLU A 2 -41.57 -5.50 -39.94
CA GLU A 2 -41.40 -5.54 -38.46
C GLU A 2 -42.56 -4.95 -37.62
N SER A 3 -43.53 -5.70 -37.09
CA SER A 3 -43.50 -6.88 -36.20
C SER A 3 -42.93 -6.63 -34.81
N THR A 4 -43.83 -6.71 -33.81
CA THR A 4 -43.68 -7.31 -32.46
C THR A 4 -42.68 -6.67 -31.49
N ALA A 5 -42.96 -6.43 -30.21
CA ALA A 5 -44.13 -6.51 -29.34
C ALA A 5 -43.66 -5.90 -27.99
N VAL A 6 -44.29 -4.90 -27.37
CA VAL A 6 -45.29 -5.01 -26.27
C VAL A 6 -44.92 -5.95 -25.08
N TRP A 7 -43.71 -6.49 -24.99
CA TRP A 7 -43.28 -7.34 -23.87
C TRP A 7 -41.94 -6.87 -23.33
N GLU A 8 -41.95 -5.98 -22.35
CA GLU A 8 -40.82 -5.86 -21.41
C GLU A 8 -41.24 -5.35 -20.02
N SER A 9 -42.55 -5.18 -19.79
CA SER A 9 -43.09 -4.70 -18.50
C SER A 9 -43.73 -5.81 -17.67
N GLU A 10 -44.15 -6.92 -18.29
CA GLU A 10 -44.70 -8.09 -17.58
C GLU A 10 -43.65 -9.16 -17.22
N GLU A 11 -42.44 -9.12 -17.78
CA GLU A 11 -41.37 -10.06 -17.40
C GLU A 11 -40.77 -9.78 -16.02
N LEU A 12 -40.97 -8.58 -15.47
CA LEU A 12 -40.45 -8.21 -14.15
C LEU A 12 -41.33 -8.68 -12.98
N GLU A 13 -42.55 -9.14 -13.22
CA GLU A 13 -43.45 -9.63 -12.15
C GLU A 13 -43.43 -11.16 -11.99
N LEU A 14 -42.98 -11.91 -13.00
CA LEU A 14 -42.95 -13.38 -12.96
C LEU A 14 -41.75 -13.96 -12.20
N MET A 15 -40.77 -13.15 -11.80
CA MET A 15 -39.60 -13.62 -11.04
C MET A 15 -39.77 -13.51 -9.51
N ASN A 16 -40.88 -12.91 -9.03
CA ASN A 16 -41.08 -12.67 -7.58
C ASN A 16 -42.09 -13.64 -6.92
N SER A 17 -42.68 -14.58 -7.68
CA SER A 17 -43.78 -15.42 -7.18
C SER A 17 -43.48 -16.91 -6.99
N VAL A 18 -42.22 -17.33 -6.93
CA VAL A 18 -41.87 -18.69 -6.46
C VAL A 18 -41.04 -18.59 -5.19
N ALA A 19 -41.74 -18.30 -4.09
CA ALA A 19 -41.32 -18.80 -2.80
C ALA A 19 -41.38 -20.33 -2.84
N THR A 20 -40.29 -21.02 -2.50
CA THR A 20 -40.26 -22.03 -1.43
C THR A 20 -38.85 -22.57 -1.23
N ASN A 21 -38.50 -22.66 0.06
CA ASN A 21 -37.41 -23.43 0.68
C ASN A 21 -36.13 -22.62 0.95
N GLY A 22 -35.87 -22.49 2.24
CA GLY A 22 -34.99 -21.49 2.81
C GLY A 22 -33.51 -21.81 2.69
N GLU A 23 -32.72 -20.73 2.70
CA GLU A 23 -31.27 -20.70 2.99
C GLU A 23 -30.80 -19.23 3.05
N ASP A 24 -31.53 -18.36 3.75
CA ASP A 24 -31.33 -16.91 3.67
C ASP A 24 -30.33 -16.34 4.71
N LYS A 25 -29.26 -17.09 5.01
CA LYS A 25 -28.19 -16.63 5.92
C LYS A 25 -26.81 -16.49 5.27
N ASP A 26 -26.62 -16.96 4.04
CA ASP A 26 -25.28 -17.08 3.46
C ASP A 26 -24.89 -15.94 2.49
N HIS A 27 -25.85 -15.14 2.01
CA HIS A 27 -25.55 -14.02 1.10
C HIS A 27 -24.80 -12.86 1.78
N ALA A 28 -25.16 -12.48 3.00
CA ALA A 28 -24.45 -11.41 3.73
C ALA A 28 -22.99 -11.81 4.05
N GLY A 29 -22.75 -13.08 4.38
CA GLY A 29 -21.41 -13.62 4.59
C GLY A 29 -20.55 -13.57 3.32
N GLN A 30 -21.17 -13.85 2.17
CA GLN A 30 -20.52 -13.78 0.86
C GLN A 30 -20.15 -12.35 0.47
N THR A 31 -21.04 -11.37 0.66
CA THR A 31 -20.74 -9.95 0.42
C THR A 31 -19.60 -9.46 1.31
N THR A 32 -19.60 -9.85 2.59
CA THR A 32 -18.56 -9.46 3.54
C THR A 32 -17.19 -10.05 3.16
N ASN A 33 -17.16 -11.30 2.72
CA ASN A 33 -15.94 -11.95 2.21
C ASN A 33 -15.45 -11.30 0.91
N THR A 34 -16.36 -10.89 0.03
CA THR A 34 -16.03 -10.20 -1.23
C THR A 34 -15.38 -8.84 -0.95
N ILE A 35 -15.96 -8.06 -0.04
CA ILE A 35 -15.39 -6.78 0.42
C ILE A 35 -14.02 -6.99 1.07
N LYS A 36 -13.86 -8.02 1.91
CA LYS A 36 -12.59 -8.36 2.55
C LYS A 36 -11.51 -8.74 1.54
N ASN A 37 -11.85 -9.54 0.54
CA ASN A 37 -10.93 -9.93 -0.53
C ASN A 37 -10.53 -8.73 -1.40
N LEU A 38 -11.50 -7.87 -1.76
CA LEU A 38 -11.22 -6.64 -2.49
C LEU A 38 -10.33 -5.69 -1.68
N ARG A 39 -10.55 -5.58 -0.36
CA ARG A 39 -9.70 -4.82 0.55
C ARG A 39 -8.27 -5.37 0.58
N ASP A 40 -8.10 -6.69 0.71
CA ASP A 40 -6.76 -7.30 0.75
C ASP A 40 -6.03 -7.10 -0.60
N LEU A 41 -6.75 -7.27 -1.71
CA LEU A 41 -6.21 -7.02 -3.05
C LEU A 41 -5.82 -5.55 -3.25
N THR A 42 -6.66 -4.59 -2.84
CA THR A 42 -6.34 -3.17 -2.94
C THR A 42 -5.16 -2.77 -2.06
N LEU A 43 -5.00 -3.36 -0.87
CA LEU A 43 -3.82 -3.15 -0.03
C LEU A 43 -2.55 -3.73 -0.65
N ARG A 44 -2.62 -4.89 -1.31
CA ARG A 44 -1.49 -5.47 -2.05
C ARG A 44 -1.11 -4.61 -3.26
N LEU A 45 -2.09 -4.17 -4.04
CA LEU A 45 -1.85 -3.29 -5.19
C LEU A 45 -1.29 -1.94 -4.76
N LEU A 46 -1.79 -1.35 -3.68
CA LEU A 46 -1.25 -0.09 -3.15
C LEU A 46 0.23 -0.24 -2.78
N ARG A 47 0.60 -1.35 -2.13
CA ARG A 47 2.01 -1.65 -1.83
C ARG A 47 2.86 -1.75 -3.09
N GLU A 48 2.34 -2.39 -4.14
CA GLU A 48 3.08 -2.58 -5.39
C GLU A 48 3.19 -1.29 -6.21
N VAL A 49 2.15 -0.45 -6.23
CA VAL A 49 2.22 0.88 -6.84
C VAL A 49 3.19 1.78 -6.09
N GLN A 50 3.22 1.71 -4.76
CA GLN A 50 4.20 2.43 -3.93
C GLN A 50 5.62 1.94 -4.20
N SER A 51 5.85 0.64 -4.40
CA SER A 51 7.18 0.11 -4.73
C SER A 51 7.65 0.54 -6.13
N ILE A 52 6.73 0.68 -7.09
CA ILE A 52 7.01 1.20 -8.44
C ILE A 52 7.36 2.71 -8.39
N GLY A 53 6.65 3.50 -7.58
CA GLY A 53 6.87 4.95 -7.46
C GLY A 53 8.16 5.35 -6.75
N GLU A 54 8.81 4.43 -6.02
CA GLU A 54 10.09 4.65 -5.35
C GLU A 54 11.32 4.44 -6.26
N VAL A 55 11.14 4.21 -7.57
CA VAL A 55 12.25 4.23 -8.53
C VAL A 55 12.60 5.69 -8.82
N HIS A 56 13.42 6.28 -7.95
CA HIS A 56 13.98 7.60 -8.18
C HIS A 56 14.97 7.52 -9.35
N THR A 57 14.59 8.07 -10.50
CA THR A 57 15.51 8.17 -11.65
C THR A 57 16.47 9.31 -11.39
N VAL A 58 17.72 8.95 -11.10
CA VAL A 58 18.80 9.93 -10.88
C VAL A 58 19.09 10.63 -12.20
N ASP A 59 18.82 11.93 -12.25
CA ASP A 59 19.23 12.77 -13.39
C ASP A 59 20.73 13.00 -13.31
N LEU A 60 21.45 12.45 -14.29
CA LEU A 60 22.91 12.55 -14.39
C LEU A 60 23.34 13.72 -15.26
N GLU A 61 22.44 14.34 -16.03
CA GLU A 61 22.79 15.40 -16.98
C GLU A 61 23.15 16.71 -16.27
N GLY A 62 22.55 16.99 -15.11
CA GLY A 62 22.83 18.17 -14.27
C GLY A 62 23.98 18.02 -13.28
N GLY A 63 24.59 16.83 -13.21
CA GLY A 63 25.55 16.47 -12.15
C GLY A 63 24.87 16.02 -10.86
N LEU A 64 25.56 15.13 -10.14
CA LEU A 64 25.06 14.40 -8.98
C LEU A 64 26.09 14.48 -7.85
N ASP A 65 25.65 14.86 -6.63
CA ASP A 65 26.46 14.57 -5.45
C ASP A 65 26.25 13.13 -5.00
N PHE A 66 27.24 12.29 -5.27
CA PHE A 66 27.23 10.86 -4.96
C PHE A 66 26.90 10.58 -3.48
N TYR A 67 27.47 11.36 -2.56
CA TYR A 67 27.27 11.12 -1.13
C TYR A 67 25.86 11.44 -0.66
N SER A 68 25.23 12.49 -1.21
CA SER A 68 23.83 12.78 -0.96
C SER A 68 22.91 11.65 -1.43
N GLU A 69 23.17 11.09 -2.62
CA GLU A 69 22.35 10.06 -3.21
C GLU A 69 22.47 8.73 -2.47
N VAL A 70 23.71 8.35 -2.12
CA VAL A 70 23.97 7.19 -1.26
C VAL A 70 23.30 7.36 0.10
N SER A 71 23.37 8.55 0.70
CA SER A 71 22.73 8.80 1.99
C SER A 71 21.20 8.68 1.90
N ARG A 72 20.58 9.17 0.82
CA ARG A 72 19.14 9.00 0.60
C ARG A 72 18.77 7.52 0.48
N PHE A 73 19.49 6.79 -0.37
CA PHE A 73 19.30 5.36 -0.55
C PHE A 73 19.42 4.60 0.78
N GLU A 74 20.47 4.88 1.56
CA GLU A 74 20.68 4.26 2.85
C GLU A 74 19.55 4.56 3.85
N VAL A 75 19.07 5.81 3.89
CA VAL A 75 17.94 6.21 4.74
C VAL A 75 16.69 5.40 4.40
N ASP A 76 16.34 5.32 3.12
CA ASP A 76 15.14 4.59 2.68
C ASP A 76 15.27 3.09 2.96
N LEU A 77 16.45 2.52 2.71
CA LEU A 77 16.74 1.13 3.01
C LEU A 77 16.61 0.82 4.51
N ILE A 78 17.14 1.68 5.37
CA ILE A 78 17.02 1.53 6.84
C ILE A 78 15.56 1.66 7.28
N LYS A 79 14.80 2.64 6.76
CA LYS A 79 13.38 2.83 7.07
C LYS A 79 12.57 1.59 6.71
N ARG A 80 12.76 1.03 5.50
CA ARG A 80 12.06 -0.19 5.05
C ARG A 80 12.38 -1.39 5.95
N ALA A 81 13.65 -1.57 6.33
CA ALA A 81 14.02 -2.65 7.23
C ALA A 81 13.39 -2.49 8.62
N LEU A 82 13.34 -1.27 9.17
CA LEU A 82 12.67 -0.99 10.44
C LEU A 82 11.16 -1.20 10.37
N LEU A 83 10.51 -0.80 9.28
CA LEU A 83 9.09 -1.06 9.04
C LEU A 83 8.79 -2.56 9.00
N GLN A 84 9.58 -3.31 8.25
CA GLN A 84 9.39 -4.76 8.11
C GLN A 84 9.60 -5.52 9.42
N THR A 85 10.39 -4.97 10.34
CA THR A 85 10.64 -5.55 11.66
C THR A 85 9.87 -4.88 12.79
N ALA A 86 8.89 -4.02 12.49
CA ALA A 86 8.11 -3.28 13.48
C ALA A 86 9.00 -2.54 14.51
N GLY A 87 10.01 -1.82 14.03
CA GLY A 87 10.93 -1.04 14.86
C GLY A 87 12.03 -1.85 15.57
N HIS A 88 12.08 -3.18 15.43
CA HIS A 88 13.09 -4.01 16.08
C HIS A 88 14.46 -3.85 15.40
N GLN A 89 15.29 -2.94 15.91
CA GLN A 89 16.62 -2.62 15.38
C GLN A 89 17.52 -3.86 15.21
N GLY A 90 17.55 -4.75 16.20
CA GLY A 90 18.37 -5.97 16.12
C GLY A 90 17.95 -6.90 14.98
N ARG A 91 16.64 -6.96 14.69
CA ARG A 91 16.10 -7.74 13.55
C ARG A 91 16.35 -7.00 12.23
N ALA A 92 16.21 -5.67 12.21
CA ALA A 92 16.48 -4.85 11.03
C ALA A 92 17.97 -4.93 10.64
N ALA A 93 18.88 -4.90 11.62
CA ALA A 93 20.31 -5.05 11.39
C ALA A 93 20.64 -6.41 10.78
N LYS A 94 20.03 -7.49 11.28
CA LYS A 94 20.16 -8.83 10.67
C LYS A 94 19.61 -8.87 9.25
N LEU A 95 18.47 -8.23 8.98
CA LEU A 95 17.87 -8.16 7.65
C LEU A 95 18.77 -7.43 6.64
N LEU A 96 19.44 -6.37 7.08
CA LEU A 96 20.39 -5.59 6.28
C LEU A 96 21.82 -6.17 6.27
N ASN A 97 22.04 -7.30 6.94
CA ASN A 97 23.36 -7.90 7.13
C ASN A 97 24.41 -6.94 7.73
N LEU A 98 24.00 -6.14 8.72
CA LEU A 98 24.85 -5.19 9.44
C LEU A 98 25.00 -5.59 10.91
N LYS A 99 26.10 -5.15 11.53
CA LYS A 99 26.19 -5.14 13.00
C LYS A 99 25.14 -4.17 13.56
N VAL A 100 24.53 -4.54 14.69
CA VAL A 100 23.54 -3.68 15.37
C VAL A 100 24.14 -2.32 15.71
N THR A 101 25.41 -2.27 16.11
CA THR A 101 26.12 -1.02 16.40
C THR A 101 26.25 -0.11 15.18
N THR A 102 26.54 -0.68 14.00
CA THR A 102 26.60 0.07 12.73
C THR A 102 25.24 0.66 12.38
N LEU A 103 24.18 -0.16 12.44
CA LEU A 103 22.82 0.32 12.18
C LEU A 103 22.44 1.45 13.14
N ASN A 104 22.71 1.29 14.44
CA ASN A 104 22.40 2.30 15.45
C ASN A 104 23.16 3.62 15.20
N SER A 105 24.43 3.56 14.79
CA SER A 105 25.18 4.76 14.41
C SER A 105 24.57 5.43 13.18
N LYS A 106 24.15 4.68 12.16
CA LYS A 106 23.49 5.22 10.96
C LYS A 106 22.14 5.86 11.29
N ILE A 107 21.30 5.22 12.11
CA ILE A 107 20.02 5.79 12.58
C ILE A 107 20.25 7.13 13.28
N LYS A 108 21.25 7.22 14.15
CA LYS A 108 21.62 8.47 14.84
C LYS A 108 22.14 9.53 13.87
N HIS A 109 23.00 9.14 12.95
CA HIS A 109 23.59 10.05 11.96
C HIS A 109 22.53 10.67 11.04
N TYR A 110 21.50 9.91 10.69
CA TYR A 110 20.39 10.37 9.85
C TYR A 110 19.17 10.88 10.64
N ASN A 111 19.28 11.01 11.96
CA ASN A 111 18.22 11.49 12.84
C ASN A 111 16.86 10.78 12.65
N LEU A 112 16.87 9.46 12.45
CA LEU A 112 15.64 8.69 12.21
C LEU A 112 14.86 8.49 13.51
N SER A 113 13.58 8.87 13.51
CA SER A 113 12.68 8.68 14.65
C SER A 113 12.19 7.24 14.75
N LEU A 114 12.60 6.53 15.80
CA LEU A 114 12.30 5.11 15.98
C LEU A 114 10.87 4.84 16.44
N SER A 115 10.26 5.79 17.17
CA SER A 115 8.90 5.66 17.67
C SER A 115 7.89 5.52 16.53
N ALA A 116 8.16 6.14 15.38
CA ALA A 116 7.34 6.04 14.20
C ALA A 116 7.17 4.60 13.68
N PHE A 117 8.08 3.68 13.98
CA PHE A 117 8.07 2.32 13.43
C PHE A 117 7.46 1.27 14.37
N ALA A 118 7.17 1.62 15.62
CA ALA A 118 6.66 0.68 16.63
C ALA A 118 5.17 0.38 16.49
N ASP A 119 4.36 1.36 16.07
CA ASP A 119 2.90 1.27 16.09
C ASP A 119 2.27 0.74 14.79
N GLY A 120 3.09 0.28 13.84
CA GLY A 120 2.61 -0.19 12.52
C GLY A 120 2.15 0.97 11.64
N TYR A 121 3.09 1.52 10.86
CA TYR A 121 2.90 2.59 9.87
C TYR A 121 2.28 3.90 10.42
N PRO A 122 3.08 4.99 10.53
CA PRO A 122 2.53 6.30 10.28
C PRO A 122 2.18 6.31 8.80
N LEU A 123 0.90 6.44 8.46
CA LEU A 123 0.54 6.91 7.12
C LEU A 123 1.38 8.16 6.87
N VAL A 124 2.23 8.09 5.84
CA VAL A 124 2.98 9.24 5.32
C VAL A 124 1.99 10.40 5.26
N GLN A 125 2.27 11.48 6.01
CA GLN A 125 1.49 12.70 5.89
C GLN A 125 1.54 13.10 4.42
N ALA A 126 0.40 13.04 3.75
CA ALA A 126 0.25 13.33 2.33
C ALA A 126 0.54 14.80 1.97
N SER A 127 1.13 15.59 2.87
CA SER A 127 1.38 17.02 2.71
C SER A 127 2.68 17.38 1.99
N GLU A 128 3.59 16.43 1.70
CA GLU A 128 4.86 16.75 1.01
C GLU A 128 4.87 16.49 -0.51
N ILE A 129 3.79 15.94 -1.10
CA ILE A 129 3.77 15.64 -2.54
C ILE A 129 3.46 16.90 -3.41
N VAL A 130 3.03 18.02 -2.82
CA VAL A 130 2.43 19.13 -3.59
C VAL A 130 3.38 20.32 -3.93
N THR A 131 4.62 20.40 -3.44
CA THR A 131 5.39 21.67 -3.59
C THR A 131 6.69 21.58 -4.42
N ARG A 132 6.75 20.75 -5.47
CA ARG A 132 7.86 20.83 -6.44
C ARG A 132 7.39 20.91 -7.88
N GLN A 133 6.51 21.86 -8.14
CA GLN A 133 6.50 22.62 -9.40
C GLN A 133 6.28 24.09 -9.01
N GLN A 134 7.07 24.98 -9.63
CA GLN A 134 7.16 26.43 -9.42
C GLN A 134 8.27 26.91 -8.49
N ALA A 135 9.49 26.96 -9.06
CA ALA A 135 10.31 28.17 -9.13
C ALA A 135 11.16 28.09 -10.40
#